data_AF-A0A9D8BMA3-F1
#
_entry.id   AF-A0A9D8BMA3-F1
#
_cell.length_a   1.000
_cell.length_b   1.000
_cell.length_c   1.000
_cell.angle_alpha   90.00
_cell.angle_beta   90.00
_cell.angle_gamma   90.00
#
_symmetry.space_group_name_H-M   'P 1'
#
loop_
_entity.id
_entity.type
_entity.pdbx_description
1 polymer ?
#
loop_
_entity_poly.entity_id
_entity_poly.type
_entity_poly.pdbx_seq_one_letter_code
_entity_poly.pdbx_strand_id
1 'polypeptide(L)'
;MSRCIWTEKLDYFKGLERPEAVLLIAGSSQLVRIAVAWRDTRISKARRLTKSPRKSDEAVWRWLWESVRYSRKDLLARIPLSDSRTPRDFDALVANRVLYPDGTLNSFVERYLRERVLTIFKARSKNHRPRVPARRQTNRA
;
A
#
# COMPACT_ATOMS: atom_id res chain seq x y z
N MET A 1 -4.95 -29.35 -6.68
CA MET A 1 -3.90 -28.45 -7.18
C MET A 1 -2.97 -28.11 -6.04
N SER A 2 -1.73 -28.60 -6.06
CA SER A 2 -0.74 -28.31 -5.01
C SER A 2 -0.40 -26.82 -5.04
N ARG A 3 -0.46 -26.15 -3.89
CA ARG A 3 -0.07 -24.74 -3.78
C ARG A 3 1.44 -24.64 -4.05
N CYS A 4 1.87 -23.66 -4.85
CA CYS A 4 3.30 -23.47 -5.12
C CYS A 4 3.99 -22.97 -3.84
N ILE A 5 5.18 -23.49 -3.52
CA ILE A 5 5.99 -23.12 -2.34
C ILE A 5 6.10 -21.60 -2.17
N TRP A 6 6.21 -20.85 -3.27
CA TRP A 6 6.26 -19.38 -3.23
C TRP A 6 5.00 -18.77 -2.60
N THR A 7 3.82 -19.25 -2.95
CA THR A 7 2.55 -18.77 -2.40
C THR A 7 2.43 -19.15 -0.93
N GLU A 8 2.81 -20.37 -0.55
CA GLU A 8 2.78 -20.82 0.84
C GLU A 8 3.70 -19.96 1.74
N LYS A 9 4.90 -19.63 1.26
CA LYS A 9 5.84 -18.76 1.98
C LYS A 9 5.36 -17.32 2.05
N LEU A 10 4.73 -16.81 1.00
CA LEU A 10 4.14 -15.47 1.04
C LEU A 10 2.97 -15.41 2.02
N ASP A 11 2.08 -16.40 1.99
CA ASP A 11 0.93 -16.51 2.91
C ASP A 11 1.41 -16.56 4.37
N TYR A 12 2.52 -17.26 4.66
CA TYR A 12 3.16 -17.25 5.99
C TYR A 12 3.49 -15.82 6.45
N PHE A 13 4.14 -15.00 5.63
CA PHE A 13 4.46 -13.61 6.01
C PHE A 13 3.23 -12.71 6.15
N LYS A 14 2.18 -12.95 5.37
CA LYS A 14 0.89 -12.24 5.52
C LYS A 14 0.18 -12.62 6.82
N GLY A 15 0.34 -13.86 7.28
CA GLY A 15 -0.15 -14.31 8.59
C GLY A 15 0.57 -13.67 9.79
N LEU A 16 1.74 -13.05 9.57
CA LEU A 16 2.55 -12.38 10.60
C LEU A 16 2.39 -10.85 10.60
N GLU A 17 1.41 -10.33 9.87
CA GLU A 17 1.15 -8.89 9.82
C GLU A 17 0.83 -8.33 11.21
N ARG A 18 1.34 -7.14 11.48
CA ARG A 18 1.08 -6.41 12.71
C ARG A 18 0.55 -5.00 12.42
N PRO A 19 -0.37 -4.47 13.24
CA PRO A 19 -0.98 -3.16 13.01
C PRO A 19 0.02 -1.99 13.07
N GLU A 20 1.15 -2.13 13.76
CA GLU A 20 2.18 -1.11 13.90
C GLU A 20 2.81 -0.72 12.56
N ALA A 21 2.71 -1.57 11.53
CA ALA A 21 3.12 -1.23 10.16
C ALA A 21 2.40 0.03 9.63
N VAL A 22 1.20 0.33 10.13
CA VAL A 22 0.45 1.56 9.81
C VAL A 22 1.20 2.81 10.27
N LEU A 23 1.89 2.76 11.43
CA LEU A 23 2.60 3.91 11.98
C LEU A 23 3.73 4.40 11.07
N LEU A 24 4.30 3.50 10.26
CA LEU A 24 5.33 3.85 9.29
C LEU A 24 4.79 4.76 8.18
N ILE A 25 3.54 4.55 7.74
CA ILE A 25 2.98 5.29 6.60
C ILE A 25 2.07 6.43 7.00
N ALA A 26 1.47 6.40 8.19
CA ALA A 26 0.38 7.30 8.57
C ALA A 26 0.77 8.80 8.57
N GLY A 27 2.05 9.10 8.80
CA GLY A 27 2.60 10.46 8.81
C GLY A 27 3.33 10.89 7.53
N SER A 28 3.54 10.00 6.56
CA SER A 28 4.37 10.29 5.38
C SER A 28 3.58 10.18 4.08
N SER A 29 3.33 11.33 3.47
CA SER A 29 2.69 11.40 2.15
C SER A 29 3.52 10.69 1.08
N GLN A 30 4.85 10.68 1.20
CA GLN A 30 5.74 9.99 0.27
C GLN A 30 5.58 8.47 0.35
N LEU A 31 5.57 7.91 1.57
CA LEU A 31 5.39 6.47 1.77
C LEU A 31 4.01 6.00 1.32
N VAL A 32 2.98 6.82 1.53
CA VAL A 32 1.63 6.56 0.99
C VAL A 32 1.64 6.53 -0.54
N ARG A 33 2.30 7.48 -1.22
CA ARG A 33 2.40 7.48 -2.69
C ARG A 33 3.12 6.25 -3.22
N ILE A 34 4.20 5.82 -2.56
CA ILE A 34 4.92 4.60 -2.94
C ILE A 34 4.01 3.38 -2.80
N ALA A 35 3.29 3.24 -1.68
CA ALA A 35 2.38 2.11 -1.46
C ALA A 35 1.25 2.06 -2.51
N VAL A 36 0.69 3.22 -2.86
CA VAL A 36 -0.32 3.31 -3.93
C VAL A 36 0.28 2.94 -5.29
N ALA A 37 1.44 3.49 -5.64
CA ALA A 37 2.11 3.20 -6.91
C ALA A 37 2.49 1.72 -7.04
N TRP A 38 2.88 1.07 -5.94
CA TRP A 38 3.20 -0.36 -5.90
C TRP A 38 2.00 -1.22 -6.27
N ARG A 39 0.81 -0.91 -5.73
CA ARG A 39 -0.43 -1.65 -6.01
C ARG A 39 -0.78 -1.69 -7.50
N ASP A 40 -0.49 -0.60 -8.21
CA ASP A 40 -0.76 -0.47 -9.64
C ASP A 40 0.38 -0.99 -10.53
N THR A 41 1.51 -1.39 -9.94
CA THR A 41 2.69 -1.83 -10.66
C THR A 41 2.46 -3.22 -11.26
N ARG A 42 2.83 -3.38 -12.53
CA ARG A 42 2.77 -4.68 -13.20
C ARG A 42 3.88 -5.57 -12.65
N ILE A 43 3.48 -6.66 -12.00
CA ILE A 43 4.38 -7.63 -11.40
C ILE A 43 4.21 -8.96 -12.12
N SER A 44 5.33 -9.62 -12.39
CA SER A 44 5.36 -10.96 -12.97
C SER A 44 6.30 -11.85 -12.18
N LYS A 45 5.99 -13.14 -12.08
CA LYS A 45 6.89 -14.11 -11.44
C LYS A 45 8.07 -14.39 -12.36
N ALA A 46 9.28 -14.47 -11.80
CA ALA A 46 10.46 -14.86 -12.54
C ALA A 46 10.31 -16.31 -13.04
N ARG A 47 10.64 -16.55 -14.31
CA ARG A 47 10.47 -17.85 -14.99
C ARG A 47 11.30 -19.00 -14.38
N ARG A 48 12.34 -18.67 -13.60
CA ARG A 48 13.17 -19.63 -12.87
C ARG A 48 13.17 -19.26 -11.39
N LEU A 49 12.28 -19.88 -10.62
CA LEU A 49 12.35 -19.82 -9.16
C LEU A 49 13.58 -20.63 -8.75
N THR A 50 14.57 -19.98 -8.13
CA THR A 50 15.67 -20.67 -7.45
C THR A 50 15.11 -21.53 -6.32
N LYS A 51 15.80 -22.62 -5.95
CA LYS A 51 15.37 -23.48 -4.83
C LYS A 51 15.17 -22.61 -3.57
N SER A 52 14.01 -22.69 -2.94
CA SER A 52 13.68 -21.91 -1.74
C SER A 52 14.77 -22.10 -0.67
N PRO A 53 15.27 -21.01 -0.07
CA PRO A 53 16.17 -21.12 1.07
C PRO A 53 15.40 -21.71 2.26
N ARG A 54 16.03 -22.61 3.02
CA ARG A 54 15.47 -23.22 4.24
C ARG A 54 16.00 -22.59 5.54
N LYS A 55 16.80 -21.52 5.44
CA LYS A 55 17.74 -21.14 6.52
C LYS A 55 17.20 -20.08 7.50
N SER A 56 16.41 -19.09 7.07
CA SER A 56 15.85 -18.05 7.94
C SER A 56 14.68 -17.29 7.29
N ASP A 57 13.83 -16.64 8.10
CA ASP A 57 12.75 -15.77 7.60
C ASP A 57 13.26 -14.65 6.69
N GLU A 58 14.38 -14.02 7.04
CA GLU A 58 14.98 -12.97 6.22
C GLU A 58 15.40 -13.52 4.84
N ALA A 59 16.01 -14.71 4.80
CA ALA A 59 16.40 -15.35 3.56
C ALA A 59 15.20 -15.73 2.70
N VAL A 60 14.12 -16.24 3.31
CA VAL A 60 12.87 -16.54 2.60
C VAL A 60 12.23 -15.25 2.07
N TRP A 61 12.21 -14.17 2.87
CA TRP A 61 11.68 -12.88 2.45
C TRP A 61 12.43 -12.33 1.24
N ARG A 62 13.77 -12.33 1.29
CA ARG A 62 14.62 -11.92 0.16
C ARG A 62 14.37 -12.76 -1.08
N TRP A 63 14.28 -14.09 -0.92
CA TRP A 63 13.98 -15.01 -2.02
C TRP A 63 12.61 -14.75 -2.67
N LEU A 64 11.59 -14.39 -1.90
CA LEU A 64 10.28 -14.03 -2.45
C LEU A 64 10.38 -12.81 -3.37
N TRP A 65 11.19 -11.81 -3.01
CA TRP A 65 11.42 -10.60 -3.81
C TRP A 65 12.33 -10.83 -5.03
N GLU A 66 13.34 -11.69 -4.92
CA GLU A 66 14.17 -12.12 -6.06
C GLU A 66 13.36 -12.90 -7.11
N SER A 67 12.27 -13.52 -6.65
CA SER A 67 11.37 -14.34 -7.48
C SER A 67 10.35 -13.51 -8.29
N VAL A 68 10.36 -12.19 -8.18
CA VAL A 68 9.42 -11.31 -8.91
C VAL A 68 10.17 -10.29 -9.77
N ARG A 69 9.54 -9.94 -10.90
CA ARG A 69 10.04 -8.97 -11.87
C ARG A 69 9.07 -7.81 -11.95
N TYR A 70 9.61 -6.62 -11.74
CA TYR A 70 8.92 -5.34 -11.91
C TYR A 70 9.93 -4.30 -12.41
N SER A 71 9.44 -3.26 -13.10
CA SER A 71 10.28 -2.14 -13.52
C SER A 71 10.35 -1.12 -12.40
N ARG A 72 11.52 -1.01 -11.75
CA ARG A 72 11.76 0.04 -10.74
C ARG A 72 11.62 1.44 -11.35
N LYS A 73 12.05 1.60 -12.61
CA LYS A 73 11.90 2.86 -13.35
C LYS A 73 10.42 3.23 -13.53
N ASP A 74 9.58 2.28 -13.92
CA ASP A 74 8.15 2.55 -14.14
C ASP A 74 7.42 2.82 -12.83
N LEU A 75 7.79 2.12 -11.76
CA LEU A 75 7.28 2.39 -10.41
C LEU A 75 7.62 3.83 -9.98
N LEU A 76 8.89 4.24 -10.12
CA LEU A 76 9.33 5.59 -9.72
C LEU A 76 8.71 6.70 -10.59
N ALA A 77 8.51 6.44 -11.88
CA ALA A 77 7.85 7.37 -12.80
C ALA A 77 6.38 7.64 -12.43
N ARG A 78 5.74 6.74 -11.68
CA ARG A 78 4.34 6.88 -11.23
C ARG A 78 4.20 7.62 -9.91
N ILE A 79 5.30 7.86 -9.19
CA ILE A 79 5.29 8.52 -7.89
C ILE A 79 5.48 10.02 -8.14
N PRO A 80 4.46 10.86 -7.91
CA PRO A 80 4.62 12.31 -8.06
C PRO A 80 5.64 12.83 -7.05
N LEU A 81 6.51 13.74 -7.48
CA LEU A 81 7.60 14.28 -6.66
C LEU A 81 8.57 13.19 -6.15
N SER A 82 8.84 12.18 -6.97
CA SER A 82 9.92 11.23 -6.66
C SER A 82 11.26 11.96 -6.60
N ASP A 83 12.01 11.68 -5.53
CA ASP A 83 13.29 12.28 -5.21
C ASP A 83 14.36 11.18 -5.01
N SER A 84 15.57 11.59 -4.64
CA SER A 84 16.68 10.67 -4.37
C SER A 84 16.43 9.74 -3.17
N ARG A 85 15.47 10.04 -2.29
CA ARG A 85 15.12 9.23 -1.12
C ARG A 85 14.10 8.14 -1.45
N THR A 86 13.29 8.35 -2.48
CA THR A 86 12.21 7.45 -2.90
C THR A 86 12.65 5.98 -3.06
N PRO A 87 13.83 5.67 -3.63
CA PRO A 87 14.34 4.29 -3.66
C PRO A 87 14.54 3.69 -2.26
N ARG A 88 15.12 4.46 -1.33
CA ARG A 88 15.36 4.05 0.06
C ARG A 88 14.06 3.86 0.82
N ASP A 89 13.10 4.76 0.60
CA ASP A 89 11.76 4.68 1.18
C ASP A 89 11.02 3.42 0.71
N PHE A 90 11.13 3.08 -0.58
CA PHE A 90 10.60 1.82 -1.10
C PHE A 90 11.24 0.62 -0.39
N ASP A 91 12.57 0.60 -0.27
CA ASP A 91 13.29 -0.50 0.39
C ASP A 91 12.89 -0.61 1.87
N ALA A 92 12.63 0.52 2.55
CA ALA A 92 12.12 0.53 3.92
C ALA A 92 10.72 -0.08 4.03
N LEU A 93 9.81 0.21 3.09
CA LEU A 93 8.48 -0.39 3.07
C LEU A 93 8.52 -1.90 2.79
N VAL A 94 9.46 -2.36 1.97
CA VAL A 94 9.73 -3.79 1.76
C VAL A 94 10.27 -4.45 3.04
N ALA A 95 11.26 -3.85 3.69
CA ALA A 95 11.87 -4.39 4.90
C ALA A 95 10.86 -4.51 6.06
N ASN A 96 9.95 -3.54 6.17
CA ASN A 96 8.91 -3.52 7.19
C ASN A 96 7.64 -4.28 6.79
N ARG A 97 7.68 -5.07 5.71
CA ARG A 97 6.56 -5.89 5.22
C ARG A 97 5.26 -5.10 5.01
N VAL A 98 5.41 -3.84 4.57
CA VAL A 98 4.28 -3.00 4.12
C VAL A 98 3.90 -3.35 2.68
N LEU A 99 4.89 -3.61 1.84
CA LEU A 99 4.71 -4.07 0.47
C LEU A 99 4.98 -5.57 0.38
N TYR A 100 4.20 -6.27 -0.43
CA TYR A 100 4.43 -7.68 -0.76
C TYR A 100 4.83 -7.86 -2.23
N PRO A 101 5.63 -8.89 -2.53
CA PRO A 101 6.14 -9.13 -3.87
C PRO A 101 5.06 -9.55 -4.88
N ASP A 102 3.84 -9.88 -4.45
CA ASP A 102 2.69 -10.12 -5.34
C ASP A 102 1.93 -8.82 -5.74
N GLY A 103 2.38 -7.65 -5.28
CA GLY A 103 1.70 -6.37 -5.54
C GLY A 103 0.66 -6.02 -4.50
N THR A 104 0.46 -6.86 -3.49
CA THR A 104 -0.41 -6.53 -2.38
C THR A 104 0.30 -5.69 -1.33
N LEU A 105 -0.49 -5.12 -0.43
CA LEU A 105 -0.03 -4.40 0.74
C LEU A 105 -0.37 -5.19 1.99
N ASN A 106 0.31 -4.86 3.08
CA ASN A 106 -0.14 -5.22 4.42
C ASN A 106 -1.62 -4.86 4.63
N SER A 107 -2.40 -5.79 5.17
CA SER A 107 -3.86 -5.64 5.27
C SER A 107 -4.29 -4.49 6.19
N PHE A 108 -3.55 -4.23 7.27
CA PHE A 108 -3.81 -3.08 8.15
C PHE A 108 -3.52 -1.76 7.42
N VAL A 109 -2.44 -1.72 6.63
CA VAL A 109 -2.10 -0.57 5.78
C VAL A 109 -3.17 -0.35 4.70
N GLU A 110 -3.61 -1.41 4.02
CA GLU A 110 -4.67 -1.32 3.01
C GLU A 110 -5.96 -0.77 3.63
N ARG A 111 -6.35 -1.29 4.81
CA ARG A 111 -7.52 -0.83 5.55
C ARG A 111 -7.39 0.65 5.93
N TYR A 112 -6.24 1.06 6.47
CA TYR A 112 -5.96 2.45 6.82
C TYR A 112 -6.11 3.39 5.61
N LEU A 113 -5.53 3.03 4.46
CA LEU A 113 -5.62 3.82 3.24
C LEU A 113 -7.07 3.95 2.76
N ARG A 114 -7.85 2.87 2.82
CA ARG A 114 -9.28 2.87 2.48
C ARG A 114 -10.08 3.81 3.41
N GLU A 115 -9.85 3.74 4.72
CA GLU A 115 -10.51 4.60 5.70
C GLU A 115 -10.16 6.09 5.51
N ARG A 116 -8.91 6.39 5.13
CA ARG A 116 -8.47 7.75 4.76
C ARG A 116 -9.26 8.30 3.56
N VAL A 117 -9.43 7.51 2.51
CA VAL A 117 -10.24 7.90 1.34
C VAL A 117 -11.69 8.17 1.73
N LEU A 118 -12.31 7.29 2.51
CA LEU A 118 -13.70 7.47 2.96
C LEU A 118 -13.88 8.74 3.80
N THR A 119 -12.89 9.09 4.62
CA THR A 119 -12.91 10.31 5.43
C THR A 119 -12.92 11.57 4.57
N ILE A 120 -12.17 11.59 3.46
CA ILE A 120 -12.16 12.70 2.51
C ILE A 120 -13.55 12.90 1.91
N PHE A 121 -14.24 11.83 1.52
CA PHE A 121 -15.60 11.92 0.97
C PHE A 121 -16.63 12.39 2.01
N LYS A 122 -16.55 11.89 3.26
CA LYS A 122 -17.43 12.34 4.35
C LYS A 122 -17.22 13.81 4.72
N ALA A 123 -15.99 14.31 4.66
CA ALA A 123 -15.70 15.72 4.91
C ALA A 123 -16.33 16.62 3.83
N ARG A 124 -16.31 16.18 2.56
CA ARG A 124 -16.92 16.92 1.44
C ARG A 124 -18.45 16.98 1.52
N SER A 125 -19.11 15.91 1.95
CA SER A 125 -20.58 15.88 2.03
C SER A 125 -21.16 16.77 3.13
N LYS A 126 -20.42 16.98 4.24
CA LYS A 126 -20.86 17.90 5.32
C LYS A 126 -20.84 19.37 4.92
N ASN A 127 -19.96 19.76 3.99
CA ASN A 127 -19.80 21.15 3.56
C ASN A 127 -20.77 21.57 2.44
N HIS A 128 -21.55 20.64 1.88
CA HIS A 128 -22.49 20.91 0.79
C HIS A 128 -23.96 20.84 1.23
N ARG A 129 -24.28 21.22 2.47
CA ARG A 129 -25.68 21.51 2.84
C ARG A 129 -26.04 22.87 2.25
N PRO A 130 -27.00 22.98 1.30
CA PRO A 130 -27.48 24.29 0.87
C PRO A 130 -28.02 25.01 2.10
N ARG A 131 -27.50 26.22 2.36
CA ARG A 131 -28.10 27.14 3.33
C ARG A 131 -29.50 27.44 2.83
N VAL A 132 -30.52 26.83 3.47
CA VAL A 132 -31.91 27.24 3.28
C VAL A 132 -31.98 28.71 3.70
N PRO A 133 -32.35 29.65 2.81
CA PRO A 133 -32.51 31.03 3.21
C PRO A 133 -33.64 31.12 4.23
N ALA A 134 -33.35 31.74 5.38
CA ALA A 134 -34.33 31.99 6.42
C ALA A 134 -35.52 32.73 5.82
N ARG A 135 -36.72 32.12 5.90
CA ARG A 135 -37.97 32.78 5.52
C ARG A 135 -38.10 34.08 6.31
N ARG A 136 -38.02 35.23 5.62
CA ARG A 136 -38.44 36.52 6.18
C ARG A 136 -39.92 36.40 6.55
N GLN A 137 -40.22 36.45 7.85
CA GLN A 137 -41.58 36.73 8.30
C GLN A 137 -41.91 38.18 7.89
N THR A 138 -42.75 38.33 6.88
CA THR A 138 -43.38 39.60 6.56
C THR A 138 -44.55 39.78 7.53
N ASN A 139 -44.37 40.61 8.55
CA ASN A 139 -45.48 41.15 9.32
C ASN A 139 -46.29 42.07 8.38
N ARG A 140 -47.53 41.70 8.10
CA ARG A 140 -48.53 42.62 7.55
C ARG A 140 -49.22 43.31 8.74
N ALA A 141 -49.20 44.64 8.69
CA ALA A 141 -50.02 45.53 9.51
C ALA A 141 -51.50 45.40 9.15
#